data_AF-K1MCR7-F1
#
_entry.id   AF-K1MCR7-F1
#
_cell.length_a   1.000
_cell.length_b   1.000
_cell.length_c   1.000
_cell.angle_alpha   90.00
_cell.angle_beta   90.00
_cell.angle_gamma   90.00
#
_symmetry.space_group_name_H-M   'P 1'
#
loop_
_entity.id
_entity.type
_entity.pdbx_description
1 polymer ?
#
loop_
_entity_poly.entity_id
_entity_poly.type
_entity_poly.pdbx_seq_one_letter_code
_entity_poly.pdbx_strand_id
1 'polypeptide(L)'
;MEKKLQPYEKEFIDKTRLVLEKFKSIKDNKDYLYDLKDVTGAEIFNFRSVGDHMVEHTEILNFIIVPIWTKNSEFFDETNNYTIARTQFENYYADRMQIKPANMWQTPLKLAFSYCTYDYQINSFGKLENYVNKFISYESALEKFQDYSREYQKLMKLVAEHKKEK
;
A
#
# COMPACT_ATOMS: atom_id res chain seq x y z
N MET A 1 14.55 16.53 -24.77
CA MET A 1 14.93 15.11 -24.89
C MET A 1 14.00 14.36 -23.96
N GLU A 2 13.00 13.63 -24.49
CA GLU A 2 12.13 12.80 -23.64
C GLU A 2 12.99 11.72 -22.99
N LYS A 3 13.05 11.73 -21.66
CA LYS A 3 13.80 10.73 -20.90
C LYS A 3 13.08 9.39 -21.09
N LYS A 4 13.71 8.45 -21.81
CA LYS A 4 13.14 7.12 -22.02
C LYS A 4 13.04 6.40 -20.67
N LEU A 5 11.82 6.03 -20.29
CA LEU A 5 11.55 5.29 -19.05
C LEU A 5 12.22 3.91 -19.10
N GLN A 6 12.78 3.49 -17.97
CA GLN A 6 13.22 2.12 -17.74
C GLN A 6 12.00 1.18 -17.70
N PRO A 7 12.15 -0.12 -18.03
CA PRO A 7 11.03 -1.05 -18.02
C PRO A 7 10.25 -1.09 -16.70
N TYR A 8 10.93 -1.07 -15.55
CA TYR A 8 10.28 -1.06 -14.23
C TYR A 8 9.52 0.25 -13.96
N GLU A 9 10.03 1.40 -14.40
CA GLU A 9 9.32 2.68 -14.24
C GLU A 9 8.00 2.68 -15.04
N LYS A 10 8.04 2.10 -16.25
CA LYS A 10 6.83 1.94 -17.07
C LYS A 10 5.81 1.01 -16.40
N GLU A 11 6.25 -0.15 -15.92
CA GLU A 11 5.36 -1.09 -15.23
C GLU A 11 4.73 -0.47 -13.96
N PHE A 12 5.52 0.29 -13.20
CA PHE A 12 5.04 1.01 -12.03
C PHE A 12 3.94 2.03 -12.38
N ILE A 13 4.15 2.82 -13.44
CA ILE A 13 3.15 3.78 -13.94
C ILE A 13 1.89 3.04 -14.41
N ASP A 14 2.05 1.97 -15.18
CA ASP A 14 0.92 1.21 -15.73
C ASP A 14 0.05 0.62 -14.61
N LYS A 15 0.67 0.11 -13.52
CA LYS A 15 -0.02 -0.42 -12.33
C LYS A 15 -0.81 0.65 -11.57
N THR A 16 -0.36 1.91 -11.57
CA THR A 16 -1.04 3.00 -10.84
C THR A 16 -2.14 3.69 -11.64
N ARG A 17 -2.18 3.50 -12.96
CA ARG A 17 -3.02 4.26 -13.90
C ARG A 17 -4.51 4.24 -13.58
N LEU A 18 -5.08 3.06 -13.36
CA LEU A 18 -6.53 2.91 -13.11
C LEU A 18 -6.95 3.60 -11.80
N VAL A 19 -6.10 3.56 -10.77
CA VAL A 19 -6.35 4.23 -9.49
C VAL A 19 -6.33 5.75 -9.69
N LEU A 20 -5.39 6.28 -10.48
CA LEU A 20 -5.35 7.71 -10.81
C LEU A 20 -6.58 8.16 -11.59
N GLU A 21 -7.03 7.36 -12.55
CA GLU A 21 -8.25 7.62 -13.34
C GLU A 21 -9.49 7.65 -12.42
N LYS A 22 -9.65 6.65 -11.55
CA LYS A 22 -10.73 6.63 -10.55
C LYS A 22 -10.66 7.84 -9.64
N PHE A 23 -9.50 8.18 -9.08
CA PHE A 23 -9.35 9.32 -8.18
C PHE A 23 -9.78 10.62 -8.84
N LYS A 24 -9.37 10.88 -10.08
CA LYS A 24 -9.80 12.07 -10.85
C LYS A 24 -11.32 12.16 -10.99
N SER A 25 -12.00 11.02 -11.13
CA SER A 25 -13.46 10.97 -11.26
C SER A 25 -14.23 11.26 -9.96
N ILE A 26 -13.62 11.06 -8.79
CA ILE A 26 -14.30 11.15 -7.48
C ILE A 26 -13.77 12.28 -6.56
N LYS A 27 -12.55 12.79 -6.78
CA LYS A 27 -11.86 13.70 -5.85
C LYS A 27 -12.62 15.00 -5.53
N ASP A 28 -13.42 15.50 -6.47
CA ASP A 28 -14.17 16.75 -6.33
C ASP A 28 -15.64 16.52 -5.96
N ASN A 29 -16.08 15.27 -5.83
CA ASN A 29 -17.44 14.92 -5.42
C ASN A 29 -17.58 15.03 -3.90
N LYS A 30 -18.26 16.08 -3.43
CA LYS A 30 -18.50 16.34 -1.99
C LYS A 30 -19.46 15.34 -1.34
N ASP A 31 -20.28 14.67 -2.13
CA ASP A 31 -21.25 13.68 -1.68
C ASP A 31 -20.70 12.25 -1.75
N TYR A 32 -19.43 12.10 -2.16
CA TYR A 32 -18.78 10.79 -2.20
C TYR A 32 -18.65 10.23 -0.79
N LEU A 33 -19.27 9.08 -0.56
CA LEU A 33 -19.12 8.28 0.63
C LEU A 33 -18.04 7.23 0.39
N TYR A 34 -16.99 7.24 1.21
CA TYR A 34 -15.92 6.25 1.14
C TYR A 34 -16.43 4.86 1.57
N ASP A 35 -16.27 3.88 0.68
CA ASP A 35 -16.63 2.49 0.95
C ASP A 35 -15.41 1.71 1.46
N LEU A 36 -15.53 1.16 2.67
CA LEU A 36 -14.49 0.32 3.28
C LEU A 36 -14.45 -1.09 2.71
N LYS A 37 -15.55 -1.55 2.08
CA LYS A 37 -15.66 -2.89 1.51
C LYS A 37 -15.16 -2.97 0.07
N ASP A 38 -15.18 -1.84 -0.64
CA ASP A 38 -14.73 -1.73 -2.04
C ASP A 38 -13.67 -0.64 -2.20
N VAL A 39 -12.53 -0.88 -1.55
CA VAL A 39 -11.38 0.04 -1.61
C VAL A 39 -10.80 0.02 -3.01
N THR A 40 -10.92 1.13 -3.72
CA THR A 40 -10.23 1.27 -5.00
C THR A 40 -8.71 1.41 -4.76
N GLY A 41 -7.96 0.43 -5.21
CA GLY A 41 -6.51 0.41 -5.15
C GLY A 41 -5.89 -0.55 -6.16
N ALA A 42 -4.55 -0.54 -6.21
CA ALA A 42 -3.76 -1.47 -7.01
C ALA A 42 -2.65 -2.07 -6.15
N GLU A 43 -2.52 -3.40 -6.19
CA GLU A 43 -1.35 -4.09 -5.66
C GLU A 43 -0.17 -3.84 -6.59
N ILE A 44 0.84 -3.13 -6.11
CA ILE A 44 2.05 -2.84 -6.88
C ILE A 44 2.95 -4.07 -6.83
N PHE A 45 3.23 -4.55 -5.62
CA PHE A 45 3.84 -5.85 -5.39
C PHE A 45 3.40 -6.43 -4.04
N ASN A 46 3.50 -7.74 -3.95
CA ASN A 46 3.33 -8.53 -2.74
C ASN A 46 4.40 -9.61 -2.76
N PHE A 47 5.44 -9.38 -1.97
CA PHE A 47 6.61 -10.23 -1.93
C PHE A 47 6.61 -10.98 -0.61
N ARG A 48 6.78 -12.30 -0.70
CA ARG A 48 6.93 -13.18 0.44
C ARG A 48 8.15 -14.05 0.21
N SER A 49 9.01 -14.11 1.21
CA SER A 49 10.16 -15.00 1.22
C SER A 49 10.23 -15.72 2.55
N VAL A 50 10.75 -16.94 2.54
CA VAL A 50 11.02 -17.70 3.76
C VAL A 50 12.52 -17.71 3.97
N GLY A 51 12.96 -17.11 5.08
CA GLY A 51 14.35 -17.09 5.50
C GLY A 51 14.73 -18.31 6.34
N ASP A 52 15.98 -18.29 6.80
CA ASP A 52 16.45 -19.26 7.79
C ASP A 52 15.56 -19.25 9.04
N HIS A 53 15.47 -20.39 9.73
CA HIS A 53 14.62 -20.57 10.91
C HIS A 53 13.11 -20.47 10.68
N MET A 54 12.62 -20.62 9.44
CA MET A 54 11.19 -20.66 9.11
C MET A 54 10.48 -19.32 9.41
N VAL A 55 11.17 -18.20 9.21
CA VAL A 55 10.56 -16.86 9.27
C VAL A 55 10.07 -16.48 7.87
N GLU A 56 8.78 -16.21 7.73
CA GLU A 56 8.22 -15.61 6.53
C GLU A 56 8.35 -14.08 6.62
N HIS A 57 9.12 -13.50 5.71
CA HIS A 57 9.21 -12.06 5.51
C HIS A 57 8.16 -11.65 4.48
N THR A 58 7.23 -10.78 4.88
CA THR A 58 6.24 -10.19 3.99
C THR A 58 6.53 -8.72 3.74
N GLU A 59 6.47 -8.32 2.47
CA GLU A 59 6.56 -6.93 2.04
C GLU A 59 5.47 -6.65 1.00
N ILE A 60 4.61 -5.68 1.28
CA ILE A 60 3.45 -5.34 0.46
C ILE A 60 3.48 -3.85 0.16
N LEU A 61 3.33 -3.49 -1.11
CA LEU A 61 3.16 -2.12 -1.56
C LEU A 61 1.87 -2.02 -2.37
N ASN A 62 0.95 -1.18 -1.90
CA ASN A 62 -0.30 -0.86 -2.57
C ASN A 62 -0.36 0.62 -2.92
N PHE A 63 -1.05 0.96 -4.00
CA PHE A 63 -1.45 2.32 -4.31
C PHE A 63 -2.96 2.45 -4.16
N ILE A 64 -3.41 3.27 -3.21
CA ILE A 64 -4.81 3.29 -2.76
C ILE A 64 -5.36 4.71 -2.71
N ILE A 65 -6.68 4.83 -2.88
CA ILE A 65 -7.43 6.05 -2.57
C ILE A 65 -7.94 5.93 -1.13
N VAL A 66 -7.71 6.95 -0.31
CA VAL A 66 -8.09 6.96 1.11
C VAL A 66 -8.61 8.33 1.54
N PRO A 67 -9.41 8.42 2.62
CA PRO A 67 -9.75 9.70 3.22
C PRO A 67 -8.50 10.49 3.64
N ILE A 68 -8.56 11.81 3.51
CA ILE A 68 -7.39 12.69 3.72
C ILE A 68 -6.79 12.57 5.13
N TRP A 69 -7.62 12.25 6.12
CA TRP A 69 -7.26 12.16 7.53
C TRP A 69 -6.49 10.90 7.92
N THR A 70 -6.50 9.87 7.08
CA THR A 70 -5.82 8.59 7.36
C THR A 70 -4.30 8.77 7.48
N LYS A 71 -3.64 8.05 8.39
CA LYS A 71 -2.18 8.09 8.58
C LYS A 71 -1.46 6.87 8.00
N ASN A 72 -2.12 5.72 7.97
CA ASN A 72 -1.64 4.45 7.42
C ASN A 72 -2.85 3.58 7.05
N SER A 73 -2.66 2.34 6.60
CA SER A 73 -3.77 1.45 6.20
C SER A 73 -4.45 0.73 7.37
N GLU A 74 -4.00 0.92 8.62
CA GLU A 74 -4.62 0.29 9.79
C GLU A 74 -6.01 0.86 10.10
N PHE A 75 -6.40 1.97 9.46
CA PHE A 75 -7.77 2.48 9.57
C PHE A 75 -8.82 1.48 9.02
N PHE A 76 -8.41 0.49 8.22
CA PHE A 76 -9.28 -0.61 7.80
C PHE A 76 -9.55 -1.64 8.91
N ASP A 77 -8.84 -1.60 10.04
CA ASP A 77 -9.01 -2.57 11.12
C ASP A 77 -10.39 -2.47 11.77
N GLU A 78 -11.19 -3.51 11.58
CA GLU A 78 -12.54 -3.66 12.11
C GLU A 78 -12.60 -4.35 13.47
N THR A 79 -11.50 -4.95 13.95
CA THR A 79 -11.44 -5.80 15.16
C THR A 79 -11.97 -5.08 16.41
N ASN A 80 -11.90 -3.75 16.43
CA ASN A 80 -12.43 -2.89 17.48
C ASN A 80 -13.41 -1.84 16.94
N ASN A 81 -14.30 -2.23 16.02
CA ASN A 81 -15.31 -1.36 15.42
C ASN A 81 -14.69 -0.07 14.86
N TYR A 82 -13.60 -0.17 14.08
CA TYR A 82 -12.89 0.98 13.50
C TYR A 82 -12.32 1.99 14.50
N THR A 83 -11.89 1.54 15.68
CA THR A 83 -11.29 2.43 16.70
C THR A 83 -10.05 3.16 16.18
N ILE A 84 -9.19 2.49 15.41
CA ILE A 84 -8.00 3.14 14.81
C ILE A 84 -8.42 4.26 13.86
N ALA A 85 -9.41 4.02 12.99
CA ALA A 85 -9.93 5.03 12.08
C ALA A 85 -10.47 6.26 12.83
N ARG A 86 -11.29 6.04 13.87
CA ARG A 86 -11.82 7.13 14.71
C ARG A 86 -10.69 7.94 15.33
N THR A 87 -9.69 7.29 15.93
CA THR A 87 -8.56 8.00 16.54
C THR A 87 -7.77 8.81 15.51
N GLN A 88 -7.51 8.27 14.32
CA GLN A 88 -6.84 9.00 13.24
C GLN A 88 -7.66 10.21 12.78
N PHE A 89 -8.98 10.05 12.61
CA PHE A 89 -9.91 11.10 12.23
C PHE A 89 -9.94 12.24 13.26
N GLU A 90 -10.15 11.93 14.55
CA GLU A 90 -10.19 12.93 15.62
C GLU A 90 -8.88 13.71 15.72
N ASN A 91 -7.74 13.01 15.70
CA ASN A 91 -6.43 13.66 15.75
C ASN A 91 -6.18 14.58 14.56
N TYR A 92 -6.55 14.17 13.34
CA TYR A 92 -6.33 14.98 12.13
C TYR A 92 -7.03 16.34 12.21
N TYR A 93 -8.28 16.39 12.69
CA TYR A 93 -9.03 17.64 12.80
C TYR A 93 -8.65 18.46 14.04
N ALA A 94 -8.31 17.80 15.15
CA ALA A 94 -7.77 18.45 16.35
C ALA A 94 -6.45 19.17 16.05
N ASP A 95 -5.51 18.50 15.39
CA ASP A 95 -4.18 19.04 15.05
C ASP A 95 -4.25 20.26 14.11
N ARG A 96 -5.31 20.36 13.30
CA ARG A 96 -5.46 21.38 12.24
C ARG A 96 -6.39 22.53 12.62
N MET A 97 -6.98 22.51 13.81
CA MET A 97 -8.00 23.48 14.25
C MET A 97 -9.15 23.65 13.23
N GLN A 98 -9.52 22.56 12.55
CA GLN A 98 -10.56 22.55 11.52
C GLN A 98 -11.89 22.07 12.09
N ILE A 99 -13.01 22.55 11.50
CA ILE A 99 -14.34 22.04 11.83
C ILE A 99 -14.42 20.57 11.39
N LYS A 100 -14.69 19.71 12.36
CA LYS A 100 -14.81 18.26 12.15
C LYS A 100 -16.11 17.92 11.39
N PRO A 101 -16.04 17.20 10.26
CA PRO A 101 -17.22 16.70 9.55
C PRO A 101 -18.03 15.74 10.42
N ALA A 102 -19.36 15.71 10.23
CA ALA A 102 -20.24 14.79 10.97
C ALA A 102 -20.00 13.32 10.58
N ASN A 103 -19.60 13.06 9.33
CA ASN A 103 -19.33 11.73 8.82
C ASN A 103 -17.86 11.61 8.37
N MET A 104 -17.07 10.80 9.06
CA MET A 104 -15.63 10.62 8.76
C MET A 104 -15.38 9.98 7.38
N TRP A 105 -16.34 9.22 6.87
CA TRP A 105 -16.25 8.57 5.57
C TRP A 105 -16.65 9.47 4.40
N GLN A 106 -17.26 10.62 4.68
CA GLN A 106 -17.60 11.63 3.68
C GLN A 106 -16.67 12.83 3.83
N THR A 107 -15.41 12.64 3.46
CA THR A 107 -14.35 13.64 3.57
C THR A 107 -13.51 13.68 2.30
N PRO A 108 -12.75 14.76 2.06
CA PRO A 108 -11.84 14.82 0.92
C PRO A 108 -10.90 13.60 0.89
N LEU A 109 -10.56 13.18 -0.32
CA LEU A 109 -9.75 11.99 -0.55
C LEU A 109 -8.31 12.38 -0.89
N LYS A 110 -7.39 11.44 -0.71
CA LYS A 110 -6.00 11.51 -1.18
C LYS A 110 -5.57 10.17 -1.78
N LEU A 111 -4.50 10.23 -2.55
CA LEU A 111 -3.76 9.07 -3.02
C LEU A 111 -2.65 8.74 -2.02
N ALA A 112 -2.43 7.45 -1.76
CA ALA A 112 -1.40 6.99 -0.84
C ALA A 112 -0.73 5.72 -1.35
N PHE A 113 0.60 5.66 -1.26
CA PHE A 113 1.34 4.42 -1.35
C PHE A 113 1.38 3.78 0.04
N SER A 114 0.57 2.75 0.26
CA SER A 114 0.53 1.98 1.50
C SER A 114 1.59 0.90 1.47
N TYR A 115 2.55 1.03 2.37
CA TYR A 115 3.65 0.10 2.54
C TYR A 115 3.49 -0.63 3.86
N CYS A 116 3.43 -1.95 3.78
CA CYS A 116 3.32 -2.85 4.92
C CYS A 116 4.44 -3.88 4.86
N THR A 117 5.18 -4.06 5.94
CA THR A 117 6.12 -5.17 6.08
C THR A 117 5.99 -5.77 7.47
N TYR A 118 6.16 -7.08 7.54
CA TYR A 118 6.21 -7.82 8.79
C TYR A 118 6.89 -9.16 8.60
N ASP A 119 7.40 -9.66 9.71
CA ASP A 119 7.95 -10.99 9.82
C ASP A 119 6.98 -11.86 10.61
N TYR A 120 6.78 -13.08 10.13
CA TYR A 120 5.93 -14.07 10.74
C TYR A 120 6.70 -15.38 10.91
N GLN A 121 6.92 -15.77 12.16
CA GLN A 121 7.49 -17.08 12.47
C GLN A 121 6.45 -18.16 12.12
N ILE A 122 6.76 -19.00 11.14
CA ILE A 122 5.90 -20.12 10.73
C ILE A 122 5.73 -21.06 11.94
N ASN A 123 4.49 -21.48 12.19
CA ASN A 123 4.05 -22.25 13.37
C ASN A 123 4.12 -21.50 14.70
N SER A 124 4.35 -20.18 14.72
CA SER A 124 4.12 -19.35 15.90
C SER A 124 2.69 -18.82 15.91
N PHE A 125 2.01 -18.97 17.05
CA PHE A 125 0.71 -18.35 17.30
C PHE A 125 0.84 -16.89 17.80
N GLY A 126 2.07 -16.36 17.91
CA GLY A 126 2.30 -15.14 18.67
C GLY A 126 3.25 -14.15 18.00
N LYS A 127 2.64 -13.05 17.53
CA LYS A 127 3.22 -11.73 17.24
C LYS A 127 3.94 -11.58 15.89
N LEU A 128 3.52 -10.55 15.15
CA LEU A 128 4.27 -10.02 14.01
C LEU A 128 5.53 -9.33 14.54
N GLU A 129 6.67 -9.71 13.99
CA GLU A 129 7.95 -9.04 14.25
C GLU A 129 8.23 -8.02 13.14
N ASN A 130 9.05 -7.01 13.44
CA ASN A 130 9.45 -5.98 12.48
C ASN A 130 8.29 -5.30 11.73
N TYR A 131 7.10 -5.26 12.34
CA TYR A 131 5.90 -4.74 11.72
C TYR A 131 6.01 -3.22 11.46
N VAL A 132 5.84 -2.83 10.20
CA VAL A 132 5.75 -1.44 9.76
C VAL A 132 4.54 -1.30 8.86
N ASN A 133 3.66 -0.36 9.16
CA ASN A 133 2.55 0.03 8.29
C ASN A 133 2.49 1.56 8.20
N LYS A 134 2.81 2.09 7.01
CA LYS A 134 2.87 3.54 6.78
C LYS A 134 2.57 3.90 5.34
N PHE A 135 2.15 5.14 5.13
CA PHE A 135 2.18 5.74 3.80
C PHE A 135 3.58 6.26 3.48
N ILE A 136 4.07 5.98 2.27
CA ILE A 136 5.38 6.39 1.78
C ILE A 136 5.26 7.34 0.57
N SER A 137 6.34 8.05 0.25
CA SER A 137 6.36 8.93 -0.93
C SER A 137 6.41 8.12 -2.23
N TYR A 138 6.15 8.79 -3.35
CA TYR A 138 6.28 8.21 -4.69
C TYR A 138 7.71 7.69 -4.93
N GLU A 139 8.72 8.46 -4.56
CA GLU A 139 10.13 8.13 -4.75
C GLU A 139 10.50 6.87 -3.97
N SER A 140 10.11 6.80 -2.69
CA SER A 140 10.33 5.60 -1.88
C SER A 140 9.57 4.38 -2.41
N ALA A 141 8.35 4.58 -2.93
CA ALA A 141 7.58 3.50 -3.53
C ALA A 141 8.23 2.96 -4.81
N LEU A 142 8.76 3.86 -5.65
CA LEU A 142 9.46 3.52 -6.88
C LEU A 142 10.78 2.79 -6.59
N GLU A 143 11.55 3.25 -5.60
CA GLU A 143 12.78 2.60 -5.16
C GLU A 143 12.51 1.17 -4.70
N LYS A 144 11.48 0.96 -3.87
CA LYS A 144 11.07 -0.39 -3.45
C LYS A 144 10.62 -1.28 -4.60
N PHE A 145 9.88 -0.73 -5.55
CA PHE A 145 9.49 -1.48 -6.74
C PHE A 145 10.69 -1.85 -7.62
N GLN A 146 11.69 -0.96 -7.71
CA GLN A 146 12.93 -1.26 -8.41
C GLN A 146 13.68 -2.40 -7.73
N ASP A 147 13.80 -2.38 -6.41
CA ASP A 147 14.42 -3.45 -5.62
C ASP A 147 13.72 -4.79 -5.85
N TYR A 148 12.38 -4.81 -5.73
CA TYR A 148 11.54 -5.97 -6.03
C TYR A 148 11.75 -6.49 -7.47
N SER A 149 11.74 -5.60 -8.46
CA SER A 149 11.90 -5.96 -9.86
C SER A 149 13.27 -6.62 -10.13
N ARG A 150 14.34 -6.15 -9.47
CA ARG A 150 15.67 -6.78 -9.55
C ARG A 150 15.68 -8.19 -8.97
N GLU A 151 15.09 -8.39 -7.79
CA GLU A 151 15.03 -9.72 -7.15
C GLU A 151 14.17 -10.70 -7.96
N TYR A 152 13.02 -10.24 -8.46
CA TYR A 152 12.17 -11.02 -9.36
C TYR A 152 12.93 -11.47 -10.62
N GLN A 153 13.65 -10.56 -11.26
CA GLN A 153 14.46 -10.89 -12.46
C GLN A 153 15.55 -11.93 -12.15
N LYS A 154 16.23 -11.83 -11.01
CA LYS A 154 17.22 -12.83 -10.57
C LYS A 154 16.58 -14.20 -10.40
N LEU A 155 15.44 -14.29 -9.72
CA LEU A 155 14.72 -15.54 -9.50
C LEU A 155 14.27 -16.17 -10.83
N MET A 156 13.69 -15.37 -11.73
CA MET A 156 13.24 -15.86 -13.03
C MET A 156 14.39 -16.36 -13.91
N LYS A 157 15.59 -15.76 -13.79
CA LYS A 157 16.79 -16.24 -14.46
C LYS A 157 17.21 -17.63 -13.95
N LEU A 158 17.27 -17.82 -12.63
CA LEU A 158 17.60 -19.11 -12.01
C LEU A 158 16.61 -20.21 -12.43
N VAL A 159 15.32 -19.89 -12.44
CA VAL A 159 14.28 -20.83 -12.90
C VAL A 159 14.47 -21.21 -14.36
N ALA A 160 14.81 -20.25 -15.23
CA ALA A 160 15.04 -20.51 -16.65
C ALA A 160 16.30 -21.36 -16.89
N GLU A 161 17.37 -21.14 -16.12
CA GLU A 161 18.59 -21.95 -16.17
C GLU A 161 18.32 -23.40 -15.74
N HIS A 162 17.64 -23.61 -14.61
CA HIS A 162 17.29 -24.95 -14.14
C HIS A 162 16.38 -25.73 -15.12
N LYS A 163 15.50 -25.03 -15.86
CA LYS A 163 14.67 -25.65 -16.89
C LYS A 163 15.43 -26.10 -18.13
N LYS A 164 16.61 -25.52 -18.41
CA LYS A 164 17.46 -25.91 -19.55
C LYS A 164 18.36 -27.10 -19.24
N GLU A 165 18.58 -27.38 -17.95
CA GLU A 165 19.37 -28.53 -17.46
C GLU A 165 18.53 -29.81 -17.34
N LYS A 166 17.22 -29.74 -17.61
CA LYS A 166 16.29 -30.88 -17.70
C LYS A 166 15.89 -31.13 -19.15
#